data_AF-A0A8D9B360-F1
#
_entry.id   AF-A0A8D9B360-F1
#
_cell.length_a   1.000
_cell.length_b   1.000
_cell.length_c   1.000
_cell.angle_alpha   90.00
_cell.angle_beta   90.00
_cell.angle_gamma   90.00
#
_symmetry.space_group_name_H-M   'P 1'
#
loop_
_entity.id
_entity.type
_entity.pdbx_description
1 polymer ?
#
loop_
_entity_poly.entity_id
_entity_poly.type
_entity_poly.pdbx_seq_one_letter_code
_entity_poly.pdbx_strand_id
1 'polypeptide(L)'
;MTLCPSTGNASTTRRYDWIEYENGITLGKKSHCKSFQDKVDSWWRFWYHCSYCMCLCDARYSSTSHRYWSLRPVQSDIGQNKIIVGIRFIKLNKVVHIQIRQATLLPKLLLNTTTAEWVPVSKIDVGDNKRTVEGLDYHKMTYEKRALDLDDVILPAKYLVTGVQFRMLGSHLNLEIQGTAFNYETGQLEKGLHHKQSNDNTDVSENPRTQLNLDNLDVSTSSPSPSTPNPLRNSFILFTHSSLEDDVAQPPLPFIDIQPVSTTPLSPLSGVGVYHKGTPGYGGFVAPRLFTFDPTQYVVESEVRLEEQK
;
A
#
# COMPACT_ATOMS: atom_id res chain seq x y z
N MET A 1 -35.11 -13.89 -6.19
CA MET A 1 -34.33 -12.86 -5.45
C MET A 1 -34.77 -11.48 -5.90
N THR A 2 -34.79 -10.51 -5.00
CA THR A 2 -35.11 -9.11 -5.27
C THR A 2 -33.85 -8.28 -5.05
N LEU A 3 -33.49 -7.42 -6.00
CA LEU A 3 -32.31 -6.56 -5.91
C LEU A 3 -32.71 -5.09 -5.99
N CYS A 4 -32.01 -4.27 -5.21
CA CYS A 4 -32.09 -2.82 -5.29
C CYS A 4 -30.74 -2.27 -5.79
N PRO A 5 -30.66 -1.82 -7.05
CA PRO A 5 -29.46 -1.17 -7.57
C PRO A 5 -29.20 0.17 -6.87
N SER A 6 -27.94 0.53 -6.69
CA SER A 6 -27.60 1.89 -6.24
C SER A 6 -28.01 2.91 -7.31
N THR A 7 -28.50 4.08 -6.90
CA THR A 7 -28.88 5.16 -7.83
C THR A 7 -27.66 5.57 -8.66
N GLY A 8 -27.67 5.31 -9.97
CA GLY A 8 -26.54 5.53 -10.88
C GLY A 8 -26.25 7.01 -11.18
N ASN A 9 -26.03 7.83 -10.15
CA ASN A 9 -25.54 9.20 -10.33
C ASN A 9 -24.01 9.22 -10.38
N ALA A 10 -23.44 10.30 -10.93
CA ALA A 10 -21.99 10.43 -11.13
C ALA A 10 -21.16 10.41 -9.83
N SER A 11 -21.80 10.46 -8.65
CA SER A 11 -21.13 10.50 -7.34
C SER A 11 -20.95 9.13 -6.67
N THR A 12 -21.56 8.06 -7.18
CA THR A 12 -21.43 6.72 -6.59
C THR A 12 -20.87 5.69 -7.58
N THR A 13 -19.88 4.91 -7.13
CA THR A 13 -19.38 3.73 -7.85
C THR A 13 -20.05 2.43 -7.40
N ARG A 14 -21.05 2.52 -6.51
CA ARG A 14 -21.79 1.36 -5.98
C ARG A 14 -22.77 0.83 -7.02
N ARG A 15 -22.94 -0.49 -7.04
CA ARG A 15 -23.86 -1.22 -7.92
C ARG A 15 -25.16 -1.57 -7.23
N TYR A 16 -25.10 -1.92 -5.94
CA TYR A 16 -26.25 -2.39 -5.18
C TYR A 16 -26.34 -1.66 -3.84
N ASP A 17 -27.57 -1.37 -3.41
CA ASP A 17 -27.84 -0.94 -2.04
C ASP A 17 -28.07 -2.17 -1.14
N TRP A 18 -28.86 -3.13 -1.63
CA TRP A 18 -29.13 -4.40 -0.95
C TRP A 18 -29.68 -5.44 -1.93
N ILE A 19 -29.65 -6.71 -1.52
CA ILE A 19 -30.24 -7.86 -2.23
C ILE A 19 -30.94 -8.75 -1.22
N GLU A 20 -32.13 -9.22 -1.57
CA GLU A 20 -32.93 -10.11 -0.74
C GLU A 20 -33.28 -11.40 -1.47
N TYR A 21 -32.99 -12.53 -0.85
CA TYR A 21 -33.37 -13.85 -1.32
C TYR A 21 -34.78 -14.20 -0.83
N GLU A 22 -35.45 -15.10 -1.55
CA GLU A 22 -36.83 -15.51 -1.21
C GLU A 22 -36.93 -16.24 0.14
N ASN A 23 -35.83 -16.82 0.61
CA ASN A 23 -35.73 -17.42 1.94
C ASN A 23 -35.52 -16.39 3.08
N GLY A 24 -35.57 -15.10 2.77
CA GLY A 24 -35.41 -14.00 3.75
C GLY A 24 -33.97 -13.57 4.01
N ILE A 25 -32.96 -14.25 3.45
CA ILE A 25 -31.56 -13.81 3.56
C ILE A 25 -31.40 -12.47 2.83
N THR A 26 -30.81 -11.49 3.51
CA THR A 26 -30.54 -10.17 2.96
C THR A 26 -29.03 -9.91 2.96
N LEU A 27 -28.52 -9.42 1.83
CA LEU A 27 -27.18 -8.89 1.66
C LEU A 27 -27.25 -7.36 1.61
N GLY A 28 -26.37 -6.68 2.31
CA GLY A 28 -26.38 -5.24 2.46
C GLY A 28 -27.45 -4.73 3.43
N LYS A 29 -27.49 -3.40 3.60
CA LYS A 29 -28.37 -2.74 4.56
C LYS A 29 -29.73 -2.44 3.90
N LYS A 30 -30.67 -3.38 4.00
CA LYS A 30 -32.02 -3.25 3.42
C LYS A 30 -32.72 -2.00 3.94
N SER A 31 -33.15 -1.17 3.00
CA SER A 31 -33.86 0.08 3.25
C SER A 31 -34.79 0.37 2.07
N HIS A 32 -35.54 1.47 2.14
CA HIS A 32 -36.37 1.89 1.00
C HIS A 32 -35.51 2.05 -0.27
N CYS A 33 -35.83 1.27 -1.30
CA CYS A 33 -35.07 1.30 -2.56
C CYS A 33 -35.26 2.64 -3.25
N LYS A 34 -34.17 3.39 -3.43
CA LYS A 34 -34.21 4.75 -4.02
C LYS A 34 -34.26 4.75 -5.54
N SER A 35 -33.90 3.63 -6.17
CA SER A 35 -33.88 3.44 -7.62
C SER A 35 -35.14 2.69 -8.07
N PHE A 36 -34.99 1.43 -8.48
CA PHE A 36 -36.05 0.49 -8.81
C PHE A 36 -35.75 -0.85 -8.15
N GLN A 37 -36.78 -1.63 -7.87
CA GLN A 37 -36.60 -3.01 -7.45
C GLN A 37 -36.72 -3.92 -8.66
N ASP A 38 -35.80 -4.88 -8.77
CA ASP A 38 -35.84 -5.89 -9.82
C ASP A 38 -35.94 -7.27 -9.18
N LYS A 39 -36.89 -8.09 -9.64
CA LYS A 39 -37.12 -9.44 -9.13
C LYS A 39 -36.71 -10.43 -10.19
N VAL A 40 -35.80 -11.32 -9.84
CA VAL A 40 -35.38 -12.41 -10.72
C VAL A 40 -35.62 -13.75 -10.05
N ASP A 41 -36.31 -14.64 -10.77
CA ASP A 41 -36.75 -15.93 -10.26
C ASP A 41 -35.91 -17.05 -10.86
N SER A 42 -35.65 -18.09 -10.08
CA SER A 42 -35.02 -19.30 -10.62
C SER A 42 -35.93 -19.95 -11.67
N TRP A 43 -35.32 -20.68 -12.60
CA TRP A 43 -36.05 -21.29 -13.70
C TRP A 43 -35.58 -22.73 -13.92
N TRP A 44 -36.44 -23.53 -14.54
CA TRP A 44 -36.11 -24.88 -14.96
C TRP A 44 -35.66 -24.91 -16.41
N ARG A 45 -34.57 -25.61 -16.68
CA ARG A 45 -34.14 -25.97 -18.03
C ARG A 45 -34.10 -27.49 -18.15
N PHE A 46 -35.15 -28.07 -18.74
CA PHE A 46 -35.41 -29.51 -18.71
C PHE A 46 -35.39 -30.04 -17.27
N TRP A 47 -34.40 -30.87 -16.93
CA TRP A 47 -34.24 -31.50 -15.61
C TRP A 47 -33.31 -30.73 -14.67
N TYR A 48 -32.79 -29.57 -15.09
CA TYR A 48 -31.87 -28.76 -14.31
C TYR A 48 -32.58 -27.53 -13.75
N HIS A 49 -32.50 -27.34 -12.43
CA HIS A 49 -32.93 -26.11 -11.78
C HIS A 49 -31.81 -25.08 -11.82
N CYS A 50 -32.04 -23.92 -12.44
CA CYS A 50 -31.10 -22.82 -12.55
C CYS A 50 -31.49 -21.71 -11.56
N SER A 51 -30.57 -21.36 -10.67
CA SER A 51 -30.73 -20.27 -9.71
C SER A 51 -29.76 -19.14 -9.99
N TYR A 52 -30.17 -17.91 -9.72
CA TYR A 52 -29.27 -16.77 -9.74
C TYR A 52 -28.40 -16.76 -8.47
N CYS A 53 -27.09 -16.62 -8.67
CA CYS A 53 -26.10 -16.47 -7.60
C CYS A 53 -25.45 -15.09 -7.67
N MET A 54 -25.05 -14.55 -6.52
CA MET A 54 -24.16 -13.40 -6.48
C MET A 54 -22.74 -13.86 -6.81
N CYS A 55 -22.09 -13.18 -7.75
CA CYS A 55 -20.73 -13.49 -8.18
C CYS A 55 -19.84 -12.27 -8.04
N LEU A 56 -18.59 -12.51 -7.62
CA LEU A 56 -17.53 -11.51 -7.66
C LEU A 56 -16.99 -11.41 -9.07
N CYS A 57 -17.08 -10.23 -9.67
CA CYS A 57 -16.56 -9.99 -11.01
C CYS A 57 -15.17 -9.36 -10.92
N ASP A 58 -14.14 -10.13 -11.28
CA ASP A 58 -12.89 -9.57 -11.75
C ASP A 58 -13.20 -8.74 -13.01
N ALA A 59 -12.92 -7.44 -12.98
CA ALA A 59 -13.10 -6.55 -14.13
C ALA A 59 -12.13 -6.83 -15.29
N ARG A 60 -11.69 -8.07 -15.55
CA ARG A 60 -10.48 -8.50 -16.30
C ARG A 60 -10.22 -7.78 -17.61
N TYR A 61 -11.28 -7.54 -18.37
CA TYR A 61 -11.28 -6.90 -19.70
C TYR A 61 -11.65 -5.41 -19.66
N SER A 62 -11.91 -4.85 -18.49
CA SER A 62 -12.25 -3.44 -18.33
C SER A 62 -11.01 -2.56 -18.43
N SER A 63 -11.01 -1.69 -19.44
CA SER A 63 -10.05 -0.62 -19.61
C SER A 63 -10.18 0.48 -18.54
N THR A 64 -11.25 0.51 -17.76
CA THR A 64 -11.49 1.49 -16.69
C THR A 64 -11.08 0.99 -15.31
N SER A 65 -10.52 -0.22 -15.19
CA SER A 65 -10.10 -0.77 -13.89
C SER A 65 -8.87 -0.07 -13.31
N HIS A 66 -8.89 0.19 -12.00
CA HIS A 66 -7.79 0.78 -11.23
C HIS A 66 -7.16 -0.27 -10.30
N ARG A 67 -6.26 -1.10 -10.84
CA ARG A 67 -5.72 -2.28 -10.13
C ARG A 67 -4.22 -2.48 -10.33
N TYR A 68 -3.51 -1.42 -10.63
CA TYR A 68 -2.09 -1.48 -10.99
C TYR A 68 -1.24 -0.87 -9.88
N TRP A 69 -0.06 -1.43 -9.65
CA TRP A 69 0.96 -0.91 -8.74
C TRP A 69 2.25 -0.66 -9.49
N SER A 70 2.91 0.47 -9.25
CA SER A 70 4.20 0.76 -9.86
C SER A 70 5.28 -0.13 -9.24
N LEU A 71 6.11 -0.71 -10.10
CA LEU A 71 7.33 -1.43 -9.73
C LEU A 71 8.59 -0.59 -9.99
N ARG A 72 8.43 0.63 -10.51
CA ARG A 72 9.57 1.51 -10.81
C ARG A 72 10.22 2.02 -9.53
N PRO A 73 11.56 1.99 -9.43
CA PRO A 73 12.25 2.59 -8.30
C PRO A 73 12.08 4.10 -8.28
N VAL A 74 11.92 4.64 -7.07
CA VAL A 74 11.92 6.07 -6.81
C VAL A 74 13.11 6.38 -5.93
N GLN A 75 13.98 7.28 -6.38
CA GLN A 75 15.23 7.62 -5.72
C GLN A 75 15.34 9.13 -5.49
N SER A 76 15.95 9.51 -4.37
CA SER A 76 16.35 10.90 -4.14
C SER A 76 17.50 11.29 -5.07
N ASP A 77 17.71 12.59 -5.25
CA ASP A 77 18.85 13.11 -5.99
C ASP A 77 20.15 12.97 -5.17
N ILE A 78 20.73 11.78 -5.20
CA ILE A 78 22.01 11.46 -4.57
C ILE A 78 23.14 12.34 -5.14
N GLY A 79 23.03 12.73 -6.41
CA GLY A 79 23.98 13.63 -7.07
C GLY A 79 24.08 14.99 -6.39
N GLN A 80 22.94 15.50 -5.91
CA GLN A 80 22.77 16.74 -5.15
C GLN A 80 22.75 16.54 -3.62
N ASN A 81 23.31 15.43 -3.13
CA ASN A 81 23.41 15.11 -1.71
C ASN A 81 22.04 15.06 -0.99
N LYS A 82 20.98 14.62 -1.68
CA LYS A 82 19.63 14.53 -1.11
C LYS A 82 19.29 13.12 -0.64
N ILE A 83 18.62 13.03 0.50
CA ILE A 83 18.06 11.80 1.07
C ILE A 83 16.54 11.84 1.10
N ILE A 84 15.91 10.69 1.32
CA ILE A 84 14.46 10.60 1.52
C ILE A 84 14.11 11.01 2.95
N VAL A 85 13.10 11.86 3.09
CA VAL A 85 12.60 12.41 4.37
C VAL A 85 11.08 12.29 4.53
N GLY A 86 10.41 11.73 3.52
CA GLY A 86 8.96 11.53 3.53
C GLY A 86 8.50 10.64 2.39
N ILE A 87 7.36 9.99 2.57
CA ILE A 87 6.77 9.05 1.61
C ILE A 87 5.24 9.18 1.63
N ARG A 88 4.62 8.98 0.48
CA ARG A 88 3.16 8.81 0.36
C ARG A 88 2.80 7.88 -0.79
N PHE A 89 1.60 7.33 -0.76
CA PHE A 89 1.00 6.73 -1.94
C PHE A 89 0.26 7.78 -2.76
N ILE A 90 0.35 7.70 -4.08
CA ILE A 90 -0.48 8.48 -5.01
C ILE A 90 -1.09 7.57 -6.06
N LYS A 91 -2.26 7.92 -6.58
CA LYS A 91 -2.86 7.23 -7.73
C LYS A 91 -2.77 8.11 -8.97
N LEU A 92 -2.08 7.63 -10.00
CA LEU A 92 -1.92 8.34 -11.28
C LEU A 92 -2.07 7.35 -12.43
N ASN A 93 -2.90 7.69 -13.43
CA ASN A 93 -3.20 6.82 -14.57
C ASN A 93 -3.61 5.39 -14.18
N LYS A 94 -4.45 5.23 -13.14
CA LYS A 94 -4.94 3.93 -12.63
C LYS A 94 -3.89 3.08 -11.90
N VAL A 95 -2.66 3.59 -11.77
CA VAL A 95 -1.55 2.95 -11.08
C VAL A 95 -1.32 3.62 -9.73
N VAL A 96 -1.12 2.83 -8.68
CA VAL A 96 -0.66 3.28 -7.37
C VAL A 96 0.85 3.38 -7.39
N HIS A 97 1.38 4.54 -7.00
CA HIS A 97 2.81 4.82 -6.96
C HIS A 97 3.24 5.18 -5.56
N ILE A 98 4.49 4.85 -5.25
CA ILE A 98 5.23 5.49 -4.17
C ILE A 98 5.68 6.86 -4.67
N GLN A 99 5.48 7.90 -3.87
CA GLN A 99 6.08 9.21 -4.08
C GLN A 99 6.91 9.57 -2.86
N ILE A 100 8.13 10.06 -3.09
CA ILE A 100 9.07 10.41 -2.04
C ILE A 100 9.20 11.92 -1.91
N ARG A 101 9.50 12.36 -0.69
CA ARG A 101 9.95 13.71 -0.37
C ARG A 101 11.44 13.64 -0.07
N GLN A 102 12.21 14.54 -0.65
CA GLN A 102 13.66 14.58 -0.50
C GLN A 102 14.14 15.90 0.11
N ALA A 103 15.29 15.90 0.76
CA ALA A 103 15.98 17.11 1.24
C ALA A 103 17.50 16.90 1.27
N THR A 104 18.27 17.98 1.19
CA THR A 104 19.73 17.94 1.23
C THR A 104 20.24 17.61 2.63
N LEU A 105 21.12 16.61 2.71
CA LEU A 105 21.85 16.23 3.91
C LEU A 105 22.94 17.26 4.22
N LEU A 106 23.07 17.59 5.50
CA LEU A 106 24.08 18.48 6.06
C LEU A 106 24.93 17.71 7.08
N PRO A 107 26.08 18.26 7.51
CA PRO A 107 26.88 17.73 8.60
C PRO A 107 26.05 17.30 9.81
N LYS A 108 26.49 16.23 10.48
CA LYS A 108 25.90 15.75 11.73
C LYS A 108 24.41 15.41 11.60
N LEU A 109 24.03 14.81 10.47
CA LEU A 109 22.66 14.35 10.19
C LEU A 109 21.61 15.48 10.17
N LEU A 110 22.03 16.74 10.08
CA LEU A 110 21.12 17.86 9.89
C LEU A 110 20.57 17.87 8.46
N LEU A 111 19.45 18.56 8.27
CA LEU A 111 18.78 18.65 6.98
C LEU A 111 18.49 20.09 6.60
N ASN A 112 18.73 20.43 5.34
CA ASN A 112 18.32 21.71 4.80
C ASN A 112 16.83 21.70 4.47
N THR A 113 16.01 22.23 5.38
CA THR A 113 14.54 22.26 5.25
C THR A 113 14.05 23.06 4.04
N THR A 114 14.81 24.05 3.57
CA THR A 114 14.45 24.86 2.39
C THR A 114 14.51 24.09 1.08
N THR A 115 15.28 23.00 1.05
CA THR A 115 15.41 22.12 -0.13
C THR A 115 14.37 21.00 -0.16
N ALA A 116 13.48 20.95 0.85
CA ALA A 116 12.58 19.83 1.04
C ALA A 116 11.41 19.86 0.04
N GLU A 117 11.38 18.90 -0.87
CA GLU A 117 10.41 18.87 -1.97
C GLU A 117 9.88 17.46 -2.26
N TRP A 118 8.67 17.36 -2.81
CA TRP A 118 8.14 16.10 -3.32
C TRP A 118 8.64 15.84 -4.73
N VAL A 119 9.26 14.69 -4.95
CA VAL A 119 9.78 14.30 -6.27
C VAL A 119 8.60 13.92 -7.18
N PRO A 120 8.46 14.51 -8.38
CA PRO A 120 7.42 14.11 -9.32
C PRO A 120 7.56 12.65 -9.75
N VAL A 121 6.43 11.93 -9.84
CA VAL A 121 6.43 10.54 -10.31
C VAL A 121 6.12 10.49 -11.79
N SER A 122 6.89 9.69 -12.54
CA SER A 122 6.65 9.46 -13.97
C SER A 122 5.35 8.68 -14.18
N LYS A 123 4.50 9.19 -15.08
CA LYS A 123 3.27 8.51 -15.49
C LYS A 123 3.61 7.16 -16.13
N ILE A 124 2.89 6.12 -15.72
CA ILE A 124 2.87 4.81 -16.39
C ILE A 124 1.56 4.74 -17.16
N ASP A 125 1.63 4.52 -18.47
CA ASP A 125 0.48 4.27 -19.31
C ASP A 125 0.38 2.78 -19.62
N VAL A 126 -0.48 2.07 -18.86
CA VAL A 126 -0.67 0.62 -18.97
C VAL A 126 -1.21 0.16 -20.33
N GLY A 127 -1.68 1.06 -21.19
CA GLY A 127 -2.09 0.75 -22.56
C GLY A 127 -0.97 0.87 -23.60
N ASP A 128 0.14 1.54 -23.26
CA ASP A 128 1.29 1.73 -24.14
C ASP A 128 2.32 0.60 -23.95
N ASN A 129 2.01 -0.54 -24.57
CA ASN A 129 2.84 -1.75 -24.51
C ASN A 129 4.23 -1.58 -25.18
N LYS A 130 4.51 -0.45 -25.84
CA LYS A 130 5.83 -0.16 -26.41
C LYS A 130 6.77 0.49 -25.39
N ARG A 131 6.21 1.18 -24.38
CA ARG A 131 6.98 1.95 -23.38
C ARG A 131 6.85 1.44 -21.96
N THR A 132 5.88 0.57 -21.70
CA THR A 132 5.63 0.01 -20.38
C THR A 132 5.43 -1.50 -20.47
N VAL A 133 5.99 -2.21 -19.49
CA VAL A 133 6.01 -3.67 -19.44
C VAL A 133 5.47 -4.15 -18.09
N GLU A 134 4.44 -5.00 -18.13
CA GLU A 134 3.91 -5.65 -16.93
C GLU A 134 4.98 -6.57 -16.30
N GLY A 135 5.12 -6.50 -14.98
CA GLY A 135 6.15 -7.22 -14.21
C GLY A 135 7.49 -6.48 -14.12
N LEU A 136 7.74 -5.47 -14.95
CA LEU A 136 8.93 -4.61 -14.87
C LEU A 136 8.59 -3.20 -14.40
N ASP A 137 7.63 -2.55 -15.06
CA ASP A 137 7.22 -1.18 -14.75
C ASP A 137 6.05 -1.15 -13.76
N TYR A 138 5.13 -2.11 -13.89
CA TYR A 138 3.94 -2.18 -13.06
C TYR A 138 3.48 -3.63 -12.84
N HIS A 139 2.78 -3.85 -11.74
CA HIS A 139 2.07 -5.08 -11.44
C HIS A 139 0.56 -4.88 -11.65
N LYS A 140 -0.10 -5.80 -12.35
CA LYS A 140 -1.56 -5.85 -12.46
C LYS A 140 -2.09 -6.85 -11.44
N MET A 141 -2.89 -6.38 -10.48
CA MET A 141 -3.52 -7.29 -9.51
C MET A 141 -4.49 -8.25 -10.22
N THR A 142 -4.35 -9.54 -9.92
CA THR A 142 -5.28 -10.61 -10.30
C THR A 142 -5.80 -11.30 -9.05
N TYR A 143 -6.73 -12.25 -9.19
CA TYR A 143 -7.17 -13.08 -8.07
C TYR A 143 -5.96 -13.74 -7.38
N GLU A 144 -5.01 -14.28 -8.14
CA GLU A 144 -3.86 -15.02 -7.60
C GLU A 144 -2.72 -14.10 -7.14
N LYS A 145 -2.68 -12.85 -7.62
CA LYS A 145 -1.58 -11.90 -7.38
C LYS A 145 -2.08 -10.60 -6.76
N ARG A 146 -2.68 -10.71 -5.57
CA ARG A 146 -3.26 -9.59 -4.82
C ARG A 146 -2.71 -9.45 -3.41
N ALA A 147 -1.59 -10.12 -3.13
CA ALA A 147 -0.92 -10.04 -1.84
C ALA A 147 -0.07 -8.77 -1.75
N LEU A 148 -0.07 -8.13 -0.58
CA LEU A 148 0.82 -7.04 -0.21
C LEU A 148 1.49 -7.38 1.12
N ASP A 149 2.82 -7.41 1.11
CA ASP A 149 3.59 -7.65 2.33
C ASP A 149 3.58 -6.40 3.21
N LEU A 150 3.37 -6.64 4.51
CA LEU A 150 3.39 -5.65 5.58
C LEU A 150 4.69 -5.78 6.35
N ASP A 151 5.75 -5.25 5.75
CA ASP A 151 7.11 -5.34 6.26
C ASP A 151 7.64 -3.98 6.73
N ASP A 152 8.43 -4.02 7.80
CA ASP A 152 9.29 -2.93 8.25
C ASP A 152 10.71 -3.25 7.77
N VAL A 153 11.26 -2.46 6.84
CA VAL A 153 12.60 -2.67 6.30
C VAL A 153 13.54 -1.61 6.85
N ILE A 154 14.55 -2.04 7.60
CA ILE A 154 15.51 -1.18 8.30
C ILE A 154 16.91 -1.46 7.77
N LEU A 155 17.60 -0.40 7.32
CA LEU A 155 18.97 -0.47 6.84
C LEU A 155 19.97 -0.61 7.99
N PRO A 156 21.16 -1.17 7.72
CA PRO A 156 22.27 -1.08 8.65
C PRO A 156 22.65 0.38 8.94
N ALA A 157 23.20 0.60 10.13
CA ALA A 157 23.48 1.92 10.69
C ALA A 157 24.39 2.83 9.86
N LYS A 158 25.08 2.34 8.84
CA LYS A 158 25.95 3.13 7.95
C LYS A 158 25.24 3.73 6.72
N TYR A 159 23.94 3.46 6.55
CA TYR A 159 23.18 3.87 5.37
C TYR A 159 21.99 4.76 5.72
N LEU A 160 21.70 5.73 4.85
CA LEU A 160 20.46 6.51 4.86
C LEU A 160 19.57 6.13 3.69
N VAL A 161 18.26 6.15 3.89
CA VAL A 161 17.29 5.82 2.84
C VAL A 161 17.38 6.83 1.69
N THR A 162 17.61 6.32 0.49
CA THR A 162 17.76 7.09 -0.75
C THR A 162 16.95 6.54 -1.91
N GLY A 163 16.42 5.32 -1.80
CA GLY A 163 15.48 4.78 -2.77
C GLY A 163 14.47 3.84 -2.15
N VAL A 164 13.31 3.73 -2.78
CA VAL A 164 12.22 2.83 -2.39
C VAL A 164 11.54 2.31 -3.64
N GLN A 165 11.19 1.02 -3.64
CA GLN A 165 10.39 0.41 -4.71
C GLN A 165 9.53 -0.74 -4.19
N PHE A 166 8.45 -1.02 -4.90
CA PHE A 166 7.83 -2.34 -4.82
C PHE A 166 8.46 -3.25 -5.87
N ARG A 167 8.61 -4.52 -5.53
CA ARG A 167 8.94 -5.60 -6.46
C ARG A 167 7.97 -6.75 -6.27
N MET A 168 7.94 -7.67 -7.23
CA MET A 168 7.21 -8.92 -7.05
C MET A 168 8.11 -9.96 -6.38
N LEU A 169 7.66 -10.52 -5.26
CA LEU A 169 8.23 -11.71 -4.63
C LEU A 169 7.19 -12.83 -4.75
N GLY A 170 7.33 -13.66 -5.79
CA GLY A 170 6.27 -14.60 -6.16
C GLY A 170 4.99 -13.87 -6.57
N SER A 171 3.90 -14.08 -5.83
CA SER A 171 2.60 -13.40 -6.02
C SER A 171 2.41 -12.15 -5.15
N HIS A 172 3.42 -11.79 -4.34
CA HIS A 172 3.34 -10.71 -3.37
C HIS A 172 4.00 -9.43 -3.88
N LEU A 173 3.34 -8.30 -3.64
CA LEU A 173 3.99 -7.00 -3.67
C LEU A 173 4.85 -6.85 -2.42
N ASN A 174 6.15 -6.76 -2.63
CA ASN A 174 7.16 -6.73 -1.57
C ASN A 174 7.92 -5.40 -1.61
N LEU A 175 8.14 -4.80 -0.44
CA LEU A 175 8.87 -3.54 -0.32
C LEU A 175 10.38 -3.80 -0.34
N GLU A 176 11.10 -3.06 -1.19
CA GLU A 176 12.56 -2.99 -1.21
C GLU A 176 13.00 -1.53 -1.02
N ILE A 177 14.00 -1.31 -0.17
CA ILE A 177 14.61 0.00 0.03
C ILE A 177 16.07 -0.02 -0.39
N GLN A 178 16.56 1.14 -0.81
CA GLN A 178 17.96 1.40 -1.10
C GLN A 178 18.52 2.43 -0.12
N GLY A 179 19.57 2.05 0.56
CA GLY A 179 20.43 2.91 1.35
C GLY A 179 21.63 3.41 0.56
N THR A 180 22.09 4.62 0.85
CA THR A 180 23.41 5.12 0.41
C THR A 180 24.24 5.46 1.64
N ALA A 181 25.51 5.06 1.64
CA ALA A 181 26.39 5.32 2.75
C ALA A 181 26.66 6.83 2.87
N PHE A 182 27.02 7.28 4.06
CA PHE A 182 27.23 8.69 4.31
C PHE A 182 28.37 8.89 5.31
N ASN A 183 29.00 10.05 5.21
CA ASN A 183 29.98 10.50 6.17
C ASN A 183 29.31 11.42 7.20
N TYR A 184 29.32 11.02 8.47
CA TYR A 184 28.63 11.74 9.56
C TYR A 184 29.15 13.18 9.74
N GLU A 185 30.46 13.39 9.74
CA GLU A 185 31.07 14.70 9.99
C GLU A 185 30.78 15.70 8.88
N THR A 186 30.90 15.27 7.62
CA THR A 186 30.73 16.15 6.45
C THR A 186 29.29 16.21 5.96
N GLY A 187 28.44 15.25 6.33
CA GLY A 187 27.10 15.09 5.81
C GLY A 187 27.05 14.75 4.32
N GLN A 188 28.13 14.20 3.74
CA GLN A 188 28.19 13.84 2.33
C GLN A 188 27.80 12.37 2.12
N LEU A 189 26.95 12.12 1.12
CA LEU A 189 26.66 10.79 0.62
C LEU A 189 27.85 10.23 -0.17
N GLU A 190 28.20 8.99 0.10
CA GLU A 190 29.24 8.26 -0.63
C GLU A 190 28.66 7.72 -1.93
N LYS A 191 28.80 8.51 -3.00
CA LYS A 191 28.28 8.18 -4.34
C LYS A 191 28.85 6.83 -4.80
N GLY A 192 27.98 5.87 -5.07
CA GLY A 192 28.33 4.52 -5.51
C GLY A 192 28.31 3.46 -4.41
N LEU A 193 28.31 3.83 -3.13
CA LEU A 193 28.21 2.87 -2.03
C LEU A 193 26.75 2.69 -1.60
N HIS A 194 26.03 1.88 -2.38
CA HIS A 194 24.61 1.59 -2.16
C HIS A 194 24.40 0.23 -1.51
N HIS A 195 23.30 0.10 -0.76
CA HIS A 195 22.85 -1.16 -0.19
C HIS A 195 21.35 -1.32 -0.42
N LYS A 196 20.92 -2.46 -0.95
CA LYS A 196 19.50 -2.79 -1.13
C LYS A 196 19.08 -3.78 -0.05
N GLN A 197 17.90 -3.58 0.50
CA GLN A 197 17.35 -4.46 1.51
C GLN A 197 15.84 -4.62 1.36
N SER A 198 15.37 -5.83 1.62
CA SER A 198 13.97 -6.25 1.63
C SER A 198 13.80 -7.39 2.63
N ASN A 199 12.55 -7.73 2.95
CA ASN A 199 12.23 -8.99 3.60
C ASN A 199 11.90 -10.02 2.52
N ASP A 200 12.68 -11.10 2.44
CA ASP A 200 12.59 -12.12 1.39
C ASP A 200 11.94 -13.41 1.90
N ASN A 201 11.27 -13.35 3.06
CA ASN A 201 10.49 -14.47 3.55
C ASN A 201 9.44 -14.88 2.50
N THR A 202 9.17 -16.18 2.39
CA THR A 202 8.17 -16.77 1.50
C THR A 202 7.46 -17.89 2.26
N ASP A 203 6.45 -18.51 1.65
CA ASP A 203 5.72 -19.64 2.26
C ASP A 203 6.62 -20.85 2.57
N VAL A 204 7.81 -20.92 1.95
CA VAL A 204 8.80 -21.99 2.15
C VAL A 204 10.00 -21.58 3.00
N SER A 205 10.04 -20.32 3.47
CA SER A 205 11.09 -19.84 4.37
C SER A 205 10.93 -20.45 5.76
N GLU A 206 12.01 -20.45 6.56
CA GLU A 206 11.96 -20.92 7.96
C GLU A 206 10.95 -20.14 8.81
N ASN A 207 10.78 -18.84 8.51
CA ASN A 207 9.84 -17.95 9.18
C ASN A 207 8.86 -17.34 8.17
N PRO A 208 7.87 -18.11 7.68
CA PRO A 208 6.94 -17.64 6.67
C PRO A 208 6.07 -16.49 7.20
N ARG A 209 5.57 -15.65 6.29
CA ARG A 209 4.70 -14.53 6.69
C ARG A 209 3.35 -15.04 7.17
N THR A 210 2.78 -14.35 8.15
CA THR A 210 1.41 -14.62 8.61
C THR A 210 0.39 -13.81 7.81
N GLN A 211 -0.64 -14.45 7.26
CA GLN A 211 -1.73 -13.73 6.61
C GLN A 211 -2.60 -13.00 7.65
N LEU A 212 -2.77 -11.70 7.47
CA LEU A 212 -3.82 -10.95 8.14
C LEU A 212 -5.12 -11.13 7.35
N ASN A 213 -6.08 -11.85 7.93
CA ASN A 213 -7.34 -12.15 7.27
C ASN A 213 -8.24 -10.90 7.21
N LEU A 214 -8.68 -10.54 6.00
CA LEU A 214 -9.58 -9.41 5.73
C LEU A 214 -10.91 -9.87 5.11
N ASP A 215 -11.20 -11.17 5.14
CA ASP A 215 -12.42 -11.74 4.57
C ASP A 215 -13.66 -11.34 5.38
N ASN A 216 -14.75 -11.07 4.66
CA ASN A 216 -16.06 -10.71 5.22
C ASN A 216 -16.03 -9.54 6.23
N LEU A 217 -15.18 -8.52 5.99
CA LEU A 217 -15.13 -7.33 6.83
C LEU A 217 -15.93 -6.16 6.23
N ASP A 218 -16.56 -5.35 7.08
CA ASP A 218 -17.30 -4.15 6.65
C ASP A 218 -16.31 -3.04 6.20
N VAL A 219 -16.84 -2.03 5.52
CA VAL A 219 -16.09 -0.92 4.95
C VAL A 219 -15.51 -0.03 6.05
N SER A 220 -14.20 0.26 5.97
CA SER A 220 -13.47 1.02 7.01
C SER A 220 -14.06 2.39 7.35
N THR A 221 -14.72 3.05 6.40
CA THR A 221 -15.38 4.35 6.60
C THR A 221 -16.66 4.28 7.44
N SER A 222 -17.19 3.09 7.68
CA SER A 222 -18.36 2.87 8.54
C SER A 222 -17.96 2.53 9.99
N SER A 223 -16.66 2.50 10.30
CA SER A 223 -16.19 2.20 11.64
C SER A 223 -16.58 3.30 12.65
N PRO A 224 -17.11 2.94 13.84
CA PRO A 224 -17.46 3.91 14.88
C PRO A 224 -16.24 4.40 15.65
N SER A 225 -15.05 3.86 15.38
CA SER A 225 -13.83 4.14 16.16
C SER A 225 -12.63 4.39 15.25
N PRO A 226 -11.66 5.21 15.70
CA PRO A 226 -10.43 5.45 14.95
C PRO A 226 -9.64 4.15 14.70
N SER A 227 -9.01 4.05 13.54
CA SER A 227 -8.15 2.91 13.22
C SER A 227 -6.89 2.90 14.08
N THR A 228 -6.53 1.73 14.59
CA THR A 228 -5.28 1.51 15.34
C THR A 228 -4.29 0.71 14.49
N PRO A 229 -2.97 1.00 14.57
CA PRO A 229 -1.96 0.21 13.86
C PRO A 229 -2.00 -1.26 14.30
N ASN A 230 -1.98 -2.17 13.34
CA ASN A 230 -1.87 -3.59 13.62
C ASN A 230 -0.46 -3.88 14.20
N PRO A 231 -0.35 -4.57 15.35
CA PRO A 231 0.94 -4.90 15.94
C PRO A 231 1.67 -6.03 15.22
N LEU A 232 0.99 -6.81 14.37
CA LEU A 232 1.59 -7.95 13.67
C LEU A 232 2.78 -7.52 12.81
N ARG A 233 3.82 -8.35 12.79
CA ARG A 233 5.05 -8.18 12.00
C ARG A 233 5.22 -9.42 11.13
N ASN A 234 6.05 -9.31 10.08
CA ASN A 234 6.27 -10.39 9.11
C ASN A 234 4.93 -10.96 8.62
N SER A 235 4.08 -10.07 8.10
CA SER A 235 2.71 -10.39 7.74
C SER A 235 2.37 -9.88 6.35
N PHE A 236 1.28 -10.36 5.78
CA PHE A 236 0.77 -9.88 4.51
C PHE A 236 -0.75 -9.82 4.52
N ILE A 237 -1.32 -9.03 3.61
CA ILE A 237 -2.76 -9.01 3.36
C ILE A 237 -3.03 -9.45 1.93
N LEU A 238 -4.22 -9.98 1.70
CA LEU A 238 -4.78 -10.12 0.36
C LEU A 238 -5.79 -9.01 0.15
N PHE A 239 -5.65 -8.24 -0.93
CA PHE A 239 -6.74 -7.35 -1.33
C PHE A 239 -7.98 -8.18 -1.63
N THR A 240 -9.12 -7.80 -1.07
CA THR A 240 -10.40 -8.52 -1.21
C THR A 240 -11.54 -7.51 -1.32
N HIS A 241 -12.78 -7.96 -1.32
CA HIS A 241 -13.97 -7.10 -1.32
C HIS A 241 -14.49 -6.87 0.10
N SER A 242 -15.35 -5.87 0.29
CA SER A 242 -16.14 -5.74 1.53
C SER A 242 -17.07 -6.92 1.77
N SER A 243 -17.56 -7.05 2.99
CA SER A 243 -18.54 -8.07 3.39
C SER A 243 -19.69 -8.19 2.39
N LEU A 244 -20.03 -9.42 2.01
CA LEU A 244 -21.22 -9.71 1.21
C LEU A 244 -22.47 -9.38 2.02
N GLU A 245 -22.46 -9.74 3.29
CA GLU A 245 -23.59 -9.61 4.22
C GLU A 245 -23.85 -8.13 4.56
N ASP A 246 -22.79 -7.34 4.81
CA ASP A 246 -22.96 -5.97 5.26
C ASP A 246 -22.99 -4.94 4.12
N ASP A 247 -22.31 -5.24 3.00
CA ASP A 247 -22.01 -4.24 1.97
C ASP A 247 -22.15 -4.75 0.51
N VAL A 248 -22.60 -5.99 0.31
CA VAL A 248 -22.77 -6.62 -1.01
C VAL A 248 -21.46 -6.67 -1.82
N ALA A 249 -20.31 -6.77 -1.15
CA ALA A 249 -18.99 -6.97 -1.78
C ALA A 249 -18.60 -5.97 -2.88
N GLN A 250 -18.56 -4.68 -2.54
CA GLN A 250 -18.43 -3.61 -3.54
C GLN A 250 -17.04 -2.96 -3.61
N PRO A 251 -16.58 -2.19 -2.62
CA PRO A 251 -15.24 -1.64 -2.60
C PRO A 251 -14.17 -2.71 -2.32
N PRO A 252 -12.94 -2.51 -2.84
CA PRO A 252 -11.80 -3.30 -2.43
C PRO A 252 -11.33 -2.91 -1.02
N LEU A 253 -10.92 -3.90 -0.23
CA LEU A 253 -10.32 -3.78 1.09
C LEU A 253 -8.90 -4.38 1.09
N PRO A 254 -7.98 -3.87 1.92
CA PRO A 254 -8.09 -2.64 2.71
C PRO A 254 -8.02 -1.41 1.79
N PHE A 255 -8.40 -0.25 2.32
CA PHE A 255 -8.18 1.01 1.60
C PHE A 255 -6.70 1.40 1.61
N ILE A 256 -6.29 2.18 0.61
CA ILE A 256 -4.92 2.70 0.52
C ILE A 256 -4.92 4.12 1.11
N ASP A 257 -4.17 4.31 2.18
CA ASP A 257 -4.00 5.61 2.81
C ASP A 257 -2.99 6.44 2.00
N ILE A 258 -3.48 7.52 1.38
CA ILE A 258 -2.69 8.43 0.54
C ILE A 258 -2.10 9.61 1.33
N GLN A 259 -2.33 9.67 2.64
CA GLN A 259 -1.81 10.76 3.47
C GLN A 259 -0.28 10.77 3.44
N PRO A 260 0.34 11.96 3.35
CA PRO A 260 1.79 12.07 3.40
C PRO A 260 2.31 11.74 4.78
N VAL A 261 3.37 10.93 4.82
CA VAL A 261 4.12 10.65 6.03
C VAL A 261 5.48 11.31 5.89
N SER A 262 5.82 12.21 6.81
CA SER A 262 7.13 12.84 6.92
C SER A 262 7.40 13.15 8.39
N THR A 263 8.66 13.25 8.76
CA THR A 263 9.07 13.58 10.12
C THR A 263 8.94 15.08 10.37
N THR A 264 8.55 15.47 11.59
CA THR A 264 8.56 16.86 12.05
C THR A 264 9.26 16.91 13.42
N PRO A 265 10.48 17.48 13.53
CA PRO A 265 11.28 18.10 12.46
C PRO A 265 11.75 17.10 11.40
N LEU A 266 12.19 17.60 10.24
CA LEU A 266 12.79 16.75 9.20
C LEU A 266 13.99 16.00 9.79
N SER A 267 14.00 14.69 9.62
CA SER A 267 15.02 13.79 10.17
C SER A 267 15.45 12.77 9.11
N PRO A 268 16.73 12.38 9.07
CA PRO A 268 17.17 11.28 8.22
C PRO A 268 16.47 9.96 8.59
N LEU A 269 16.29 9.11 7.59
CA LEU A 269 15.58 7.85 7.73
C LEU A 269 16.56 6.67 7.66
N SER A 270 16.38 5.71 8.57
CA SER A 270 17.06 4.40 8.57
C SER A 270 16.21 3.33 7.89
N GLY A 271 14.91 3.55 7.72
CA GLY A 271 14.03 2.53 7.16
C GLY A 271 12.68 3.05 6.71
N VAL A 272 11.98 2.18 6.00
CA VAL A 272 10.62 2.37 5.49
C VAL A 272 9.85 1.08 5.67
N GLY A 273 8.58 1.17 6.00
CA GLY A 273 7.69 0.04 6.03
C GLY A 273 6.33 0.32 5.41
N VAL A 274 5.54 -0.74 5.28
CA VAL A 274 4.11 -0.67 4.97
C VAL A 274 3.39 -1.39 6.10
N TYR A 275 2.37 -0.76 6.65
CA TYR A 275 1.60 -1.32 7.75
C TYR A 275 0.11 -1.25 7.49
N HIS A 276 -0.63 -2.14 8.14
CA HIS A 276 -2.08 -2.09 8.24
C HIS A 276 -2.51 -1.38 9.52
N LYS A 277 -3.56 -0.57 9.42
CA LYS A 277 -4.31 -0.04 10.58
C LYS A 277 -5.79 -0.28 10.38
N GLY A 278 -6.51 -0.59 11.45
CA GLY A 278 -7.95 -0.83 11.36
C GLY A 278 -8.62 -0.92 12.71
N THR A 279 -9.90 -1.29 12.65
CA THR A 279 -10.75 -1.57 13.80
C THR A 279 -11.32 -2.98 13.60
N PRO A 280 -11.42 -3.82 14.63
CA PRO A 280 -12.02 -5.16 14.49
C PRO A 280 -13.38 -5.10 13.80
N GLY A 281 -13.61 -6.00 12.84
CA GLY A 281 -14.82 -6.03 12.00
C GLY A 281 -14.76 -5.18 10.73
N TYR A 282 -13.69 -4.39 10.52
CA TYR A 282 -13.54 -3.50 9.37
C TYR A 282 -12.24 -3.74 8.61
N GLY A 283 -12.25 -3.56 7.29
CA GLY A 283 -11.10 -3.84 6.41
C GLY A 283 -9.83 -3.05 6.71
N GLY A 284 -9.94 -1.87 7.32
CA GLY A 284 -8.82 -0.98 7.64
C GLY A 284 -8.18 -0.32 6.41
N PHE A 285 -6.93 0.09 6.59
CA PHE A 285 -6.11 0.84 5.65
C PHE A 285 -4.69 0.31 5.62
N VAL A 286 -4.04 0.35 4.46
CA VAL A 286 -2.58 0.19 4.32
C VAL A 286 -1.93 1.54 4.09
N ALA A 287 -0.84 1.78 4.81
CA ALA A 287 -0.17 3.07 4.82
C ALA A 287 1.36 2.90 4.90
N PRO A 288 2.15 3.86 4.39
CA PRO A 288 3.59 3.85 4.59
C PRO A 288 3.94 4.21 6.05
N ARG A 289 5.05 3.66 6.54
CA ARG A 289 5.65 3.96 7.84
C ARG A 289 7.11 4.34 7.63
N LEU A 290 7.62 5.28 8.43
CA LEU A 290 9.02 5.72 8.37
C LEU A 290 9.74 5.39 9.68
N PHE A 291 11.02 5.08 9.57
CA PHE A 291 11.91 4.85 10.70
C PHE A 291 13.02 5.88 10.67
N THR A 292 13.09 6.67 11.74
CA THR A 292 14.13 7.69 11.90
C THR A 292 15.46 7.03 12.19
N PHE A 293 16.52 7.64 11.68
CA PHE A 293 17.88 7.23 11.98
C PHE A 293 18.25 7.53 13.43
N ASP A 294 18.90 6.59 14.11
CA ASP A 294 19.43 6.76 15.46
C ASP A 294 20.89 7.28 15.41
N PRO A 295 21.15 8.52 15.84
CA PRO A 295 22.49 9.11 15.78
C PRO A 295 23.39 8.72 16.96
N THR A 296 22.88 8.04 18.00
CA THR A 296 23.60 7.83 19.28
C THR A 296 24.99 7.22 19.10
N GLN A 297 25.14 6.26 18.20
CA GLN A 297 26.42 5.62 17.87
C GLN A 297 27.53 6.61 17.44
N TYR A 298 27.19 7.72 16.79
CA TYR A 298 28.17 8.72 16.34
C TYR A 298 28.47 9.78 17.39
N VAL A 299 27.56 10.00 18.33
CA VAL A 299 27.76 10.93 19.44
C VAL A 299 28.79 10.34 20.41
N VAL A 300 28.62 9.08 20.79
CA VAL A 300 29.52 8.38 21.73
C VAL A 300 30.94 8.26 21.16
N GLU A 301 31.09 7.95 19.87
CA GLU A 301 32.41 7.86 19.23
C GLU A 301 33.15 9.20 19.20
N SER A 302 32.41 10.32 19.06
CA SER A 302 33.00 11.66 19.09
C SER A 302 33.49 12.07 20.49
N GLU A 303 32.80 11.66 21.55
CA GLU A 303 33.21 11.93 22.94
C GLU A 303 34.47 11.14 23.31
N VAL A 304 34.53 9.85 22.94
CA VAL A 304 35.71 9.00 23.22
C VAL A 304 36.97 9.53 22.52
N ARG A 305 36.88 9.96 21.25
CA ARG A 305 38.04 10.55 20.55
C ARG A 305 38.53 11.86 21.15
N LEU A 306 37.66 12.64 21.81
CA LEU A 306 38.03 13.87 22.49
C LEU A 306 38.74 13.61 23.83
N GLU A 307 38.46 12.48 24.47
CA GLU A 307 39.15 12.04 25.69
C GLU A 307 40.52 11.44 25.38
N GLU A 308 40.69 10.72 24.28
CA GLU A 308 41.99 10.16 23.85
C GLU A 308 42.99 11.22 23.34
N GLN A 309 42.53 12.45 23.06
CA GLN A 309 43.35 13.58 22.63
C GLN A 309 43.75 14.54 23.77
N LYS A 310 43.36 14.24 25.01
CA LYS A 310 43.78 14.98 26.22
C LYS A 310 44.89 14.25 26.97
#